data_AF-A0A6A6ZTZ6-F1
#
_entry.id   AF-A0A6A6ZTZ6-F1
#
_cell.length_a   1.000
_cell.length_b   1.000
_cell.length_c   1.000
_cell.angle_alpha   90.00
_cell.angle_beta   90.00
_cell.angle_gamma   90.00
#
_symmetry.space_group_name_H-M   'P 1'
#
loop_
_entity.id
_entity.type
_entity.pdbx_description
1 polymer ?
#
loop_
_entity_poly.entity_id
_entity_poly.type
_entity_poly.pdbx_seq_one_letter_code
_entity_poly.pdbx_strand_id
1 'polypeptide(L)'
;MAASKTVVLVTCLLSLFSNSILAIPADQAVNQLAAVEKRNERSNPKPLVLDISEWAGIAELNCWSMLCRYHGERVWQRAVSASANDRHRTASGADMVPFHTDQLASRHTERINDNTVSAEEFPWASMEEGGNEAAVMPATEDEQGGQGRALSSAYQTQNVNRGDWFKITFNPPNRRGRYCRALHEEPPNTRICDEDPAQTIFGSTAVKLAKFAFVLERVGKPFGFRRLNPGKGTRSVEVEVEVELPFEA
;
A
#
# COMPACT_ATOMS: atom_id res chain seq x y z
N MET A 1 -49.07 -39.69 -35.48
CA MET A 1 -48.61 -41.06 -35.20
C MET A 1 -47.44 -41.00 -34.23
N ALA A 2 -47.55 -41.82 -33.18
CA ALA A 2 -46.55 -42.22 -32.19
C ALA A 2 -45.78 -41.16 -31.38
N ALA A 3 -46.18 -41.06 -30.12
CA ALA A 3 -45.42 -40.53 -29.00
C ALA A 3 -44.27 -41.47 -28.59
N SER A 4 -43.22 -40.93 -27.97
CA SER A 4 -42.49 -41.66 -26.94
C SER A 4 -41.92 -40.68 -25.92
N LYS A 5 -42.54 -40.69 -24.73
CA LYS A 5 -42.10 -39.98 -23.54
C LYS A 5 -41.21 -40.94 -22.75
N THR A 6 -39.95 -40.59 -22.55
CA THR A 6 -39.09 -41.32 -21.61
C THR A 6 -38.94 -40.47 -20.35
N VAL A 7 -39.61 -40.91 -19.28
CA VAL A 7 -39.47 -40.39 -17.92
C VAL A 7 -38.32 -41.17 -17.28
N VAL A 8 -37.21 -40.49 -17.00
CA VAL A 8 -36.13 -41.07 -16.17
C VAL A 8 -36.37 -40.61 -14.74
N LEU A 9 -36.84 -41.56 -13.93
CA LEU A 9 -36.98 -41.46 -12.49
C LEU A 9 -35.58 -41.53 -11.87
N VAL A 10 -35.01 -40.39 -11.44
CA VAL A 10 -33.77 -40.38 -10.65
C VAL A 10 -34.15 -40.39 -9.19
N THR A 11 -33.92 -41.54 -8.58
CA THR A 11 -34.18 -41.86 -7.18
C THR A 11 -33.33 -41.01 -6.23
N CYS A 12 -34.02 -40.42 -5.27
CA CYS A 12 -33.49 -39.74 -4.10
C CYS A 12 -32.58 -40.67 -3.28
N LEU A 13 -31.28 -40.37 -3.19
CA LEU A 13 -30.41 -40.84 -2.10
C LEU A 13 -30.08 -39.64 -1.21
N LEU A 14 -30.94 -39.38 -0.22
CA LEU A 14 -30.61 -38.55 0.94
C LEU A 14 -29.62 -39.34 1.82
N SER A 15 -28.33 -39.24 1.52
CA SER A 15 -27.29 -39.59 2.47
C SER A 15 -27.22 -38.51 3.54
N LEU A 16 -27.78 -38.83 4.71
CA LEU A 16 -27.60 -38.13 5.98
C LEU A 16 -26.11 -38.10 6.34
N PHE A 17 -25.39 -37.09 5.86
CA PHE A 17 -24.14 -36.68 6.50
C PHE A 17 -24.52 -35.90 7.76
N SER A 18 -24.64 -36.64 8.86
CA SER A 18 -24.58 -36.07 10.20
C SER A 18 -23.19 -35.44 10.35
N ASN A 19 -23.07 -34.18 9.96
CA ASN A 19 -21.91 -33.37 10.34
C ASN A 19 -21.92 -33.34 11.87
N SER A 20 -21.03 -34.10 12.49
CA SER A 20 -20.68 -33.90 13.88
C SER A 20 -20.16 -32.48 14.00
N ILE A 21 -21.02 -31.55 14.41
CA ILE A 21 -20.60 -30.24 14.88
C ILE A 21 -19.81 -30.53 16.14
N LEU A 22 -18.49 -30.68 16.00
CA LEU A 22 -17.57 -30.64 17.12
C LEU A 22 -17.72 -29.24 17.72
N ALA A 23 -18.53 -29.16 18.79
CA ALA A 23 -18.61 -27.98 19.61
C ALA A 23 -17.20 -27.68 20.09
N ILE A 24 -16.65 -26.56 19.62
CA ILE A 24 -15.39 -26.04 20.13
C ILE A 24 -15.61 -25.83 21.63
N PRO A 25 -14.77 -26.40 22.51
CA PRO A 25 -14.87 -26.18 23.94
C PRO A 25 -14.95 -24.67 24.21
N ALA A 26 -15.86 -24.25 25.10
CA ALA A 26 -16.09 -22.83 25.39
C ALA A 26 -14.78 -22.09 25.70
N ASP A 27 -13.84 -22.78 26.35
CA ASP A 27 -12.52 -22.30 26.73
C ASP A 27 -11.62 -21.97 25.51
N GLN A 28 -11.74 -22.73 24.41
CA GLN A 28 -11.04 -22.44 23.16
C GLN A 28 -11.69 -21.28 22.41
N ALA A 29 -13.02 -21.13 22.47
CA ALA A 29 -13.72 -20.01 21.87
C ALA A 29 -13.36 -18.68 22.56
N VAL A 30 -13.31 -18.67 23.90
CA VAL A 30 -12.91 -17.49 24.70
C VAL A 30 -11.45 -17.10 24.42
N ASN A 31 -10.54 -18.08 24.30
CA ASN A 31 -9.13 -17.81 23.97
C ASN A 31 -8.94 -17.28 22.53
N GLN A 32 -9.75 -17.75 21.56
CA GLN A 32 -9.72 -17.20 20.21
C GLN A 32 -10.26 -15.77 20.15
N LEU A 33 -11.33 -15.46 20.87
CA LEU A 33 -11.86 -14.10 20.99
C LEU A 33 -10.86 -13.15 21.66
N ALA A 34 -10.22 -13.58 22.76
CA ALA A 34 -9.17 -12.80 23.42
C ALA A 34 -7.93 -12.58 22.53
N ALA A 35 -7.57 -13.54 21.68
CA ALA A 35 -6.49 -13.41 20.72
C ALA A 35 -6.83 -12.46 19.55
N VAL A 36 -8.12 -12.26 19.24
CA VAL A 36 -8.58 -11.25 18.27
C VAL A 36 -8.53 -9.85 18.89
N GLU A 37 -8.88 -9.69 20.18
CA GLU A 37 -8.79 -8.41 20.90
C GLU A 37 -7.35 -7.92 21.12
N LYS A 38 -6.37 -8.84 21.24
CA LYS A 38 -4.94 -8.49 21.38
C LYS A 38 -4.23 -8.09 20.10
N ARG A 39 -4.90 -8.04 18.94
CA ARG A 39 -4.28 -7.60 17.69
C ARG A 39 -4.19 -6.08 17.66
N ASN A 40 -3.20 -5.52 18.34
CA ASN A 40 -2.91 -4.09 18.30
C ASN A 40 -1.44 -3.75 18.56
N GLU A 41 -0.56 -4.63 18.10
CA GLU A 41 0.88 -4.46 18.26
C GLU A 41 1.56 -4.71 16.92
N ARG A 42 2.73 -4.12 16.69
CA ARG A 42 3.48 -4.32 15.45
C ARG A 42 3.80 -5.80 15.19
N SER A 43 4.05 -6.58 16.25
CA SER A 43 4.31 -8.02 16.20
C SER A 43 3.06 -8.86 15.90
N ASN A 44 1.86 -8.32 16.17
CA ASN A 44 0.57 -8.98 15.97
C ASN A 44 -0.48 -7.98 15.42
N PRO A 45 -0.29 -7.49 14.18
CA PRO A 45 -1.11 -6.44 13.63
C PRO A 45 -2.49 -6.96 13.18
N LYS A 46 -3.48 -6.07 13.10
CA LYS A 46 -4.76 -6.38 12.47
C LYS A 46 -4.57 -6.61 10.97
N PRO A 47 -5.30 -7.53 10.33
CA PRO A 47 -5.30 -7.60 8.87
C PRO A 47 -6.00 -6.35 8.30
N LEU A 48 -5.43 -5.76 7.25
CA LEU A 48 -6.09 -4.77 6.40
C LEU A 48 -6.02 -5.25 4.95
N VAL A 49 -7.09 -5.92 4.52
CA VAL A 49 -7.27 -6.37 3.14
C VAL A 49 -7.93 -5.28 2.32
N LEU A 50 -7.29 -4.86 1.24
CA LEU A 50 -7.75 -3.76 0.40
C LEU A 50 -8.13 -4.27 -0.97
N ASP A 51 -9.34 -3.94 -1.43
CA ASP A 51 -9.79 -4.20 -2.79
C ASP A 51 -9.17 -3.18 -3.74
N ILE A 52 -8.27 -3.63 -4.63
CA ILE A 52 -7.53 -2.85 -5.61
C ILE A 52 -8.15 -2.89 -7.01
N SER A 53 -9.37 -3.42 -7.15
CA SER A 53 -10.01 -3.59 -8.46
C SER A 53 -10.11 -2.29 -9.25
N GLU A 54 -10.41 -1.18 -8.57
CA GLU A 54 -10.56 0.17 -9.14
C GLU A 54 -9.27 1.01 -9.14
N TRP A 55 -8.17 0.54 -8.56
CA TRP A 55 -6.95 1.34 -8.36
C TRP A 55 -5.67 0.49 -8.40
N ALA A 56 -5.62 -0.44 -9.34
CA ALA A 56 -4.51 -1.40 -9.45
C ALA A 56 -3.17 -0.73 -9.80
N GLY A 57 -3.17 0.41 -10.49
CA GLY A 57 -1.97 1.19 -10.77
C GLY A 57 -1.41 1.82 -9.49
N ILE A 58 -2.24 2.51 -8.71
CA ILE A 58 -1.83 3.06 -7.40
C ILE A 58 -1.38 1.94 -6.45
N ALA A 59 -2.05 0.78 -6.45
CA ALA A 59 -1.60 -0.36 -5.67
C ALA A 59 -0.16 -0.78 -6.05
N GLU A 60 0.14 -0.82 -7.35
CA GLU A 60 1.48 -1.13 -7.85
C GLU A 60 2.53 -0.10 -7.43
N LEU A 61 2.20 1.21 -7.43
CA LEU A 61 3.06 2.26 -6.88
C LEU A 61 3.35 2.03 -5.39
N ASN A 62 2.32 1.72 -4.60
CA ASN A 62 2.46 1.45 -3.16
C ASN A 62 3.27 0.19 -2.88
N CYS A 63 3.12 -0.85 -3.70
CA CYS A 63 3.93 -2.05 -3.61
C CYS A 63 5.40 -1.78 -3.91
N TRP A 64 5.70 -0.92 -4.90
CA TRP A 64 7.07 -0.49 -5.16
C TRP A 64 7.66 0.21 -3.93
N SER A 65 6.93 1.15 -3.32
CA SER A 65 7.39 1.83 -2.11
C SER A 65 7.62 0.85 -0.95
N MET A 66 6.65 0.01 -0.63
CA MET A 66 6.80 -1.00 0.43
C MET A 66 7.97 -1.94 0.18
N LEU A 67 8.10 -2.47 -1.05
CA LEU A 67 9.12 -3.46 -1.37
C LEU A 67 10.52 -2.85 -1.45
N CYS A 68 10.67 -1.76 -2.21
CA CYS A 68 11.98 -1.25 -2.61
C CYS A 68 12.51 -0.16 -1.67
N ARG A 69 11.63 0.63 -1.05
CA ARG A 69 12.03 1.67 -0.10
C ARG A 69 11.95 1.19 1.35
N TYR A 70 10.91 0.42 1.67
CA TYR A 70 10.66 -0.06 3.03
C TYR A 70 10.99 -1.55 3.20
N HIS A 71 11.82 -2.11 2.32
CA HIS A 71 12.40 -3.45 2.44
C HIS A 71 11.37 -4.57 2.64
N GLY A 72 10.20 -4.46 2.01
CA GLY A 72 9.11 -5.44 2.11
C GLY A 72 8.20 -5.26 3.33
N GLU A 73 8.35 -4.18 4.10
CA GLU A 73 7.48 -3.86 5.22
C GLU A 73 6.02 -3.68 4.75
N ARG A 74 5.11 -4.35 5.44
CA ARG A 74 3.66 -4.31 5.19
C ARG A 74 2.86 -3.97 6.44
N VAL A 75 3.52 -3.86 7.59
CA VAL A 75 2.93 -3.54 8.88
C VAL A 75 3.13 -2.06 9.18
N TRP A 76 2.03 -1.36 9.37
CA TRP A 76 1.97 0.09 9.54
C TRP A 76 1.02 0.45 10.68
N GLN A 77 1.13 1.65 11.21
CA GLN A 77 0.19 2.14 12.22
C GLN A 77 -0.77 3.16 11.61
N ARG A 78 -2.06 3.06 11.92
CA ARG A 78 -3.04 4.08 11.51
C ARG A 78 -2.83 5.33 12.34
N ALA A 79 -2.79 6.50 11.72
CA ALA A 79 -2.53 7.75 12.40
C ALA A 79 -3.50 8.00 13.56
N VAL A 80 -2.96 8.42 14.71
CA VAL A 80 -3.71 8.55 15.97
C VAL A 80 -4.82 9.61 15.93
N SER A 81 -4.73 10.59 15.03
CA SER A 81 -5.73 11.67 14.89
C SER A 81 -6.13 11.92 13.44
N ALA A 82 -7.35 12.43 13.23
CA ALA A 82 -7.81 12.81 11.89
C ALA A 82 -7.02 13.97 11.29
N SER A 83 -6.62 14.92 12.15
CA SER A 83 -5.79 16.06 11.78
C SER A 83 -4.38 15.68 11.35
N ALA A 84 -3.91 14.46 11.66
CA ALA A 84 -2.64 13.97 11.16
C ALA A 84 -2.63 13.90 9.62
N ASN A 85 -3.77 13.54 9.01
CA ASN A 85 -3.86 13.39 7.56
C ASN A 85 -3.45 14.66 6.81
N ASP A 86 -4.01 15.81 7.16
CA ASP A 86 -3.72 17.07 6.47
C ASP A 86 -2.28 17.53 6.73
N ARG A 87 -1.80 17.36 7.97
CA ARG A 87 -0.40 17.63 8.29
C ARG A 87 0.54 16.74 7.48
N HIS A 88 0.21 15.47 7.29
CA HIS A 88 1.02 14.54 6.51
C HIS A 88 1.01 14.91 5.02
N ARG A 89 -0.13 15.25 4.41
CA ARG A 89 -0.17 15.70 3.01
C ARG A 89 0.64 16.97 2.75
N THR A 90 0.57 17.92 3.69
CA THR A 90 1.40 19.13 3.64
C THR A 90 2.89 18.80 3.84
N ALA A 91 3.19 17.82 4.72
CA ALA A 91 4.54 17.39 5.03
C ALA A 91 5.21 16.63 3.87
N SER A 92 4.47 15.76 3.17
CA SER A 92 4.91 15.03 1.97
C SER A 92 4.99 15.92 0.73
N GLY A 93 4.27 17.04 0.73
CA GLY A 93 4.16 17.94 -0.41
C GLY A 93 3.05 17.56 -1.40
N ALA A 94 2.22 16.56 -1.09
CA ALA A 94 1.08 16.18 -1.92
C ALA A 94 0.11 17.36 -2.16
N ASP A 95 -0.14 18.18 -1.12
CA ASP A 95 -0.99 19.39 -1.22
C ASP A 95 -0.40 20.49 -2.12
N MET A 96 0.87 20.37 -2.54
CA MET A 96 1.49 21.29 -3.50
C MET A 96 1.16 20.94 -4.95
N VAL A 97 0.34 19.89 -5.17
CA VAL A 97 -0.11 19.39 -6.47
C VAL A 97 1.04 19.26 -7.49
N PRO A 98 2.12 18.54 -7.13
CA PRO A 98 3.38 18.57 -7.88
C PRO A 98 3.28 18.04 -9.30
N PHE A 99 2.21 17.34 -9.66
CA PHE A 99 2.03 16.75 -10.98
C PHE A 99 1.04 17.50 -11.86
N HIS A 100 0.55 18.67 -11.42
CA HIS A 100 -0.21 19.56 -12.31
C HIS A 100 0.72 20.15 -13.37
N THR A 101 0.19 20.34 -14.59
CA THR A 101 0.96 20.80 -15.76
C THR A 101 1.74 22.10 -15.50
N ASP A 102 1.15 23.04 -14.76
CA ASP A 102 1.75 24.34 -14.41
C ASP A 102 2.78 24.25 -13.27
N GLN A 103 2.88 23.11 -12.59
CA GLN A 103 3.79 22.88 -11.47
C GLN A 103 5.04 22.06 -11.86
N LEU A 104 4.99 21.24 -12.91
CA LEU A 104 6.06 20.28 -13.24
C LEU A 104 7.47 20.92 -13.25
N ALA A 105 7.62 22.04 -13.95
CA ALA A 105 8.91 22.72 -14.09
C ALA A 105 9.42 23.31 -12.77
N SER A 106 8.54 23.95 -11.99
CA SER A 106 8.90 24.62 -10.73
C SER A 106 9.12 23.63 -9.59
N ARG A 107 8.49 22.45 -9.66
CA ARG A 107 8.60 21.38 -8.67
C ARG A 107 9.64 20.32 -9.02
N HIS A 108 10.24 20.39 -10.21
CA HIS A 108 11.21 19.40 -10.71
C HIS A 108 10.64 17.97 -10.76
N THR A 109 9.38 17.86 -11.16
CA THR A 109 8.62 16.61 -11.24
C THR A 109 8.22 16.29 -12.67
N GLU A 110 7.82 15.04 -12.89
CA GLU A 110 7.38 14.53 -14.17
C GLU A 110 6.17 13.60 -13.98
N ARG A 111 5.34 13.49 -15.02
CA ARG A 111 4.18 12.59 -15.04
C ARG A 111 4.47 11.32 -15.84
N ILE A 112 3.76 10.24 -15.54
CA ILE A 112 3.76 9.02 -16.37
C ILE A 112 3.01 9.26 -17.69
N ASN A 113 1.93 10.03 -17.66
CA ASN A 113 1.23 10.58 -18.82
C ASN A 113 0.37 11.79 -18.40
N ASP A 114 -0.34 12.39 -19.35
CA ASP A 114 -1.13 13.60 -19.08
C ASP A 114 -2.29 13.41 -18.09
N ASN A 115 -2.72 12.16 -17.85
CA ASN A 115 -3.78 11.85 -16.89
C ASN A 115 -3.27 11.59 -15.47
N THR A 116 -1.95 11.43 -15.26
CA THR A 116 -1.38 11.15 -13.94
C THR A 116 -1.03 12.45 -13.21
N VAL A 117 -2.04 13.22 -12.83
CA VAL A 117 -1.91 14.56 -12.21
C VAL A 117 -2.05 14.57 -10.69
N SER A 118 -2.53 13.49 -10.10
CA SER A 118 -2.68 13.36 -8.64
C SER A 118 -1.38 12.90 -7.99
N ALA A 119 -1.18 13.29 -6.73
CA ALA A 119 -0.01 12.92 -5.96
C ALA A 119 -0.34 11.75 -5.02
N GLU A 120 -0.02 10.53 -5.45
CA GLU A 120 -0.05 9.37 -4.57
C GLU A 120 1.15 9.43 -3.62
N GLU A 121 0.90 9.26 -2.33
CA GLU A 121 1.94 9.28 -1.30
C GLU A 121 2.01 7.93 -0.57
N PHE A 122 3.22 7.42 -0.34
CA PHE A 122 3.44 6.27 0.52
C PHE A 122 4.64 6.47 1.45
N PRO A 123 4.51 6.30 2.78
CA PRO A 123 3.32 5.87 3.52
C PRO A 123 2.16 6.86 3.41
N TRP A 124 0.92 6.35 3.43
CA TRP A 124 -0.27 7.19 3.25
C TRP A 124 -0.35 8.25 4.36
N ALA A 125 -0.93 9.42 4.08
CA ALA A 125 -1.22 10.40 5.13
C ALA A 125 -2.07 9.86 6.29
N SER A 126 -2.85 8.80 6.05
CA SER A 126 -3.64 8.13 7.09
C SER A 126 -2.83 7.20 8.01
N MET A 127 -1.53 7.02 7.76
CA MET A 127 -0.60 6.28 8.61
C MET A 127 0.20 7.23 9.51
N GLU A 128 0.67 6.72 10.65
CA GLU A 128 1.51 7.48 11.58
C GLU A 128 2.87 7.83 10.93
N GLU A 129 3.39 6.94 10.08
CA GLU A 129 4.65 7.11 9.34
C GLU A 129 4.52 7.98 8.08
N GLY A 130 3.34 8.55 7.83
CA GLY A 130 3.07 9.41 6.67
C GLY A 130 3.78 10.77 6.74
N GLY A 131 3.71 11.50 5.63
CA GLY A 131 4.16 12.88 5.57
C GLY A 131 5.63 13.05 5.20
N ASN A 132 6.46 13.48 6.14
CA ASN A 132 7.86 13.79 5.84
C ASN A 132 8.55 12.56 5.23
N GLU A 133 9.34 12.78 4.16
CA GLU A 133 10.01 11.73 3.40
C GLU A 133 9.10 10.69 2.73
N ALA A 134 7.76 10.79 2.79
CA ALA A 134 6.88 9.91 2.02
C ALA A 134 7.22 9.98 0.52
N ALA A 135 7.29 8.83 -0.14
CA ALA A 135 7.45 8.77 -1.58
C ALA A 135 6.19 9.33 -2.25
N VAL A 136 6.36 10.33 -3.10
CA VAL A 136 5.29 10.97 -3.87
C VAL A 136 5.43 10.57 -5.33
N MET A 137 4.38 10.00 -5.93
CA MET A 137 4.36 9.45 -7.29
C MET A 137 3.13 9.95 -8.06
N PRO A 138 3.24 10.17 -9.38
CA PRO A 138 2.12 10.62 -10.20
C PRO A 138 1.11 9.48 -10.39
N ALA A 139 -0.16 9.77 -10.11
CA ALA A 139 -1.28 8.84 -10.25
C ALA A 139 -2.49 9.52 -10.91
N THR A 140 -3.45 8.74 -11.38
CA THR A 140 -4.71 9.29 -11.91
C THR A 140 -5.66 9.66 -10.78
N GLU A 141 -6.48 10.69 -10.98
CA GLU A 141 -7.49 11.11 -10.00
C GLU A 141 -8.56 10.03 -9.78
N ASP A 142 -8.95 9.32 -10.84
CA ASP A 142 -9.91 8.23 -10.79
C ASP A 142 -9.46 7.11 -9.84
N GLU A 143 -8.21 6.65 -9.98
CA GLU A 143 -7.67 5.63 -9.08
C GLU A 143 -7.47 6.18 -7.66
N GLN A 144 -7.09 7.46 -7.50
CA GLN A 144 -6.97 8.09 -6.18
C GLN A 144 -8.30 8.09 -5.42
N GLY A 145 -9.40 8.40 -6.13
CA GLY A 145 -10.75 8.32 -5.58
C GLY A 145 -11.13 6.87 -5.21
N GLY A 146 -10.80 5.90 -6.06
CA GLY A 146 -11.00 4.47 -5.80
C GLY A 146 -10.27 3.99 -4.55
N GLN A 147 -8.99 4.34 -4.42
CA GLN A 147 -8.18 4.01 -3.26
C GLN A 147 -8.74 4.64 -1.97
N GLY A 148 -9.09 5.93 -2.01
CA GLY A 148 -9.65 6.63 -0.84
C GLY A 148 -10.92 5.96 -0.31
N ARG A 149 -11.83 5.54 -1.22
CA ARG A 149 -13.03 4.76 -0.86
C ARG A 149 -12.67 3.41 -0.25
N ALA A 150 -11.76 2.67 -0.90
CA ALA A 150 -11.34 1.33 -0.46
C ALA A 150 -10.70 1.37 0.94
N LEU A 151 -9.80 2.33 1.19
CA LEU A 151 -9.16 2.52 2.51
C LEU A 151 -10.17 2.86 3.60
N SER A 152 -11.03 3.84 3.34
CA SER A 152 -12.06 4.26 4.30
C SER A 152 -12.97 3.10 4.67
N SER A 153 -13.45 2.35 3.68
CA SER A 153 -14.30 1.17 3.87
C SER A 153 -13.57 0.05 4.63
N ALA A 154 -12.33 -0.26 4.24
CA ALA A 154 -11.55 -1.32 4.87
C ALA A 154 -11.24 -1.00 6.34
N TYR A 155 -10.85 0.23 6.67
CA TYR A 155 -10.61 0.63 8.06
C TYR A 155 -11.85 0.44 8.94
N GLN A 156 -13.03 0.79 8.42
CA GLN A 156 -14.30 0.63 9.15
C GLN A 156 -14.69 -0.85 9.28
N THR A 157 -14.76 -1.56 8.17
CA THR A 157 -15.27 -2.95 8.12
C THR A 157 -14.35 -3.96 8.79
N GLN A 158 -13.03 -3.70 8.84
CA GLN A 158 -12.04 -4.56 9.47
C GLN A 158 -11.62 -4.07 10.85
N ASN A 159 -12.33 -3.08 11.41
CA ASN A 159 -12.12 -2.54 12.76
C ASN A 159 -10.67 -2.12 13.03
N VAL A 160 -10.02 -1.49 12.04
CA VAL A 160 -8.67 -0.90 12.20
C VAL A 160 -8.88 0.55 12.62
N ASN A 161 -8.86 0.81 13.92
CA ASN A 161 -9.07 2.13 14.51
C ASN A 161 -7.81 2.98 14.45
N ARG A 162 -7.92 4.26 14.79
CA ARG A 162 -6.77 5.16 14.92
C ARG A 162 -5.83 4.65 16.01
N GLY A 163 -4.53 4.72 15.75
CA GLY A 163 -3.50 4.14 16.61
C GLY A 163 -3.32 2.64 16.43
N ASP A 164 -4.18 1.95 15.66
CA ASP A 164 -4.03 0.51 15.50
C ASP A 164 -2.91 0.15 14.54
N TRP A 165 -2.16 -0.90 14.88
CA TRP A 165 -1.23 -1.55 13.96
C TRP A 165 -1.98 -2.48 13.00
N PHE A 166 -1.66 -2.40 11.70
CA PHE A 166 -2.28 -3.22 10.67
C PHE A 166 -1.29 -3.72 9.62
N LYS A 167 -1.57 -4.88 9.03
CA LYS A 167 -0.81 -5.48 7.93
C LYS A 167 -1.58 -5.38 6.62
N ILE A 168 -1.01 -4.66 5.66
CA ILE A 168 -1.61 -4.44 4.34
C ILE A 168 -1.56 -5.73 3.51
N THR A 169 -2.68 -6.05 2.87
CA THR A 169 -2.76 -7.08 1.83
C THR A 169 -3.65 -6.59 0.70
N PHE A 170 -3.16 -6.64 -0.55
CA PHE A 170 -3.93 -6.20 -1.71
C PHE A 170 -4.70 -7.36 -2.37
N ASN A 171 -5.97 -7.16 -2.68
CA ASN A 171 -6.88 -8.16 -3.23
C ASN A 171 -7.66 -7.54 -4.42
N PRO A 172 -8.03 -8.28 -5.48
CA PRO A 172 -7.72 -9.69 -5.71
C PRO A 172 -6.29 -9.93 -6.25
N PRO A 173 -5.66 -11.09 -5.98
CA PRO A 173 -4.26 -11.35 -6.36
C PRO A 173 -3.98 -11.23 -7.86
N ASN A 174 -4.95 -11.54 -8.72
CA ASN A 174 -4.83 -11.42 -10.17
C ASN A 174 -4.76 -9.98 -10.68
N ARG A 175 -5.05 -8.99 -9.83
CA ARG A 175 -4.91 -7.56 -10.14
C ARG A 175 -3.58 -6.98 -9.68
N ARG A 176 -2.78 -7.73 -8.93
CA ARG A 176 -1.44 -7.30 -8.48
C ARG A 176 -0.50 -7.19 -9.68
N GLY A 177 0.14 -6.03 -9.83
CA GLY A 177 1.23 -5.82 -10.79
C GLY A 177 2.52 -6.55 -10.39
N ARG A 178 3.65 -6.17 -10.99
CA ARG A 178 4.92 -6.89 -10.81
C ARG A 178 5.46 -6.72 -9.38
N TYR A 179 5.55 -5.49 -8.90
CA TYR A 179 6.00 -5.17 -7.55
C TYR A 179 5.01 -5.70 -6.51
N CYS A 180 3.70 -5.63 -6.76
CA CYS A 180 2.74 -6.21 -5.82
C CYS A 180 2.81 -7.73 -5.72
N ARG A 181 3.05 -8.44 -6.83
CA ARG A 181 3.30 -9.88 -6.77
C ARG A 181 4.56 -10.18 -5.98
N ALA A 182 5.67 -9.51 -6.30
CA ALA A 182 6.95 -9.67 -5.60
C ALA A 182 6.87 -9.36 -4.09
N LEU A 183 6.12 -8.33 -3.69
CA LEU A 183 5.89 -7.99 -2.28
C LEU A 183 5.11 -9.07 -1.51
N HIS A 184 4.25 -9.82 -2.20
CA HIS A 184 3.40 -10.85 -1.59
C HIS A 184 3.98 -12.28 -1.78
N GLU A 185 5.19 -12.42 -2.30
CA GLU A 185 5.96 -13.66 -2.21
C GLU A 185 6.45 -13.87 -0.77
N GLU A 186 6.79 -15.11 -0.41
CA GLU A 186 7.31 -15.46 0.90
C GLU A 186 8.65 -16.21 0.75
N PRO A 187 9.81 -15.54 0.98
CA PRO A 187 9.97 -14.12 1.33
C PRO A 187 9.68 -13.17 0.14
N PRO A 188 9.46 -11.87 0.39
CA PRO A 188 9.32 -10.88 -0.68
C PRO A 188 10.54 -10.87 -1.62
N ASN A 189 10.27 -10.80 -2.93
CA ASN A 189 11.32 -10.81 -3.94
C ASN A 189 11.86 -9.40 -4.21
N THR A 190 12.88 -9.01 -3.47
CA THR A 190 13.49 -7.66 -3.54
C THR A 190 14.36 -7.43 -4.78
N ARG A 191 14.76 -8.49 -5.50
CA ARG A 191 15.62 -8.37 -6.70
C ARG A 191 15.00 -7.48 -7.77
N ILE A 192 13.68 -7.44 -7.87
CA ILE A 192 12.97 -6.59 -8.82
C ILE A 192 13.26 -5.09 -8.63
N CYS A 193 13.66 -4.68 -7.43
CA CYS A 193 14.00 -3.29 -7.12
C CYS A 193 15.29 -2.82 -7.80
N ASP A 194 16.25 -3.73 -8.01
CA ASP A 194 17.49 -3.44 -8.73
C ASP A 194 17.28 -3.51 -10.24
N GLU A 195 16.43 -4.41 -10.71
CA GLU A 195 16.12 -4.58 -12.13
C GLU A 195 15.29 -3.41 -12.70
N ASP A 196 14.44 -2.81 -11.86
CA ASP A 196 13.46 -1.77 -12.20
C ASP A 196 12.80 -2.03 -13.56
N PRO A 197 12.04 -3.15 -13.69
CA PRO A 197 11.53 -3.59 -14.96
C PRO A 197 10.49 -2.61 -15.51
N ALA A 198 10.57 -2.37 -16.80
CA ALA A 198 9.58 -1.60 -17.51
C ALA A 198 8.22 -2.33 -17.53
N GLN A 199 7.12 -1.61 -17.31
CA GLN A 199 5.78 -2.18 -17.23
C GLN A 199 4.70 -1.26 -17.80
N THR A 200 3.49 -1.79 -17.95
CA THR A 200 2.32 -1.01 -18.33
C THR A 200 1.57 -0.59 -17.07
N ILE A 201 1.37 0.71 -16.89
CA ILE A 201 0.65 1.29 -15.76
C ILE A 201 -0.05 2.57 -16.22
N PHE A 202 -1.28 2.80 -15.76
CA PHE A 202 -2.12 3.94 -16.17
C PHE A 202 -2.26 4.10 -17.70
N GLY A 203 -2.23 2.99 -18.44
CA GLY A 203 -2.28 2.98 -19.92
C GLY A 203 -0.95 3.32 -20.62
N SER A 204 0.06 3.82 -19.90
CA SER A 204 1.41 4.03 -20.44
C SER A 204 2.19 2.73 -20.46
N THR A 205 2.95 2.48 -21.53
CA THR A 205 3.83 1.30 -21.65
C THR A 205 5.28 1.66 -21.31
N ALA A 206 6.10 0.65 -21.05
CA ALA A 206 7.53 0.79 -20.75
C ALA A 206 7.88 1.72 -19.58
N VAL A 207 6.98 1.86 -18.60
CA VAL A 207 7.16 2.70 -17.42
C VAL A 207 8.07 2.00 -16.42
N LYS A 208 9.10 2.72 -15.97
CA LYS A 208 9.96 2.35 -14.85
C LYS A 208 9.58 3.17 -13.63
N LEU A 209 8.99 2.56 -12.61
CA LEU A 209 8.33 3.30 -11.53
C LEU A 209 9.28 4.20 -10.75
N ALA A 210 10.50 3.75 -10.57
CA ALA A 210 11.47 4.49 -9.80
C ALA A 210 11.91 5.81 -10.47
N LYS A 211 11.69 5.99 -11.79
CA LYS A 211 11.86 7.29 -12.45
C LYS A 211 10.83 8.33 -12.00
N PHE A 212 9.70 7.88 -11.47
CA PHE A 212 8.55 8.70 -11.11
C PHE A 212 8.30 8.73 -9.60
N ALA A 213 9.27 8.29 -8.80
CA ALA A 213 9.21 8.34 -7.36
C ALA A 213 10.03 9.53 -6.84
N PHE A 214 9.38 10.41 -6.08
CA PHE A 214 9.95 11.65 -5.62
C PHE A 214 9.80 11.82 -4.11
N VAL A 215 10.57 12.72 -3.52
CA VAL A 215 10.33 13.23 -2.17
C VAL A 215 10.51 14.74 -2.16
N LEU A 216 9.74 15.42 -1.31
CA LEU A 216 9.82 16.86 -1.16
C LEU A 216 11.20 17.29 -0.66
N GLU A 217 11.81 18.24 -1.36
CA GLU A 217 13.07 18.86 -0.97
C GLU A 217 12.78 20.27 -0.42
N ARG A 218 13.01 20.45 0.89
CA ARG A 218 12.76 21.72 1.59
C ARG A 218 13.95 22.69 1.49
N VAL A 219 14.54 22.77 0.31
CA VAL A 219 15.65 23.69 -0.01
C VAL A 219 15.16 24.67 -1.08
N GLY A 220 15.35 25.98 -0.83
CA GLY A 220 14.88 27.03 -1.74
C GLY A 220 13.37 27.29 -1.68
N LYS A 221 12.89 28.25 -2.51
CA LYS A 221 11.47 28.51 -2.75
C LYS A 221 11.24 28.81 -4.24
N PRO A 222 10.20 28.25 -4.89
CA PRO A 222 9.28 27.23 -4.36
C PRO A 222 10.02 25.93 -3.99
N PHE A 223 9.46 25.15 -3.05
CA PHE A 223 10.04 23.84 -2.73
C PHE A 223 9.93 22.92 -3.95
N GLY A 224 11.05 22.29 -4.30
CA GLY A 224 11.13 21.29 -5.35
C GLY A 224 11.01 19.87 -4.80
N PHE A 225 11.13 18.90 -5.69
CA PHE A 225 11.16 17.48 -5.36
C PHE A 225 12.42 16.85 -5.93
N ARG A 226 13.08 16.00 -5.14
CA ARG A 226 14.17 15.16 -5.63
C ARG A 226 13.66 13.78 -5.98
N ARG A 227 14.17 13.22 -7.08
CA ARG A 227 13.90 11.83 -7.48
C ARG A 227 14.55 10.85 -6.51
N LEU A 228 13.84 9.78 -6.18
CA LEU A 228 14.38 8.61 -5.49
C LEU A 228 15.10 7.73 -6.51
N ASN A 229 16.39 7.45 -6.31
CA ASN A 229 17.12 6.56 -7.19
C ASN A 229 16.97 5.10 -6.69
N PRO A 230 16.42 4.18 -7.50
CA PRO A 230 16.51 2.76 -7.20
C PRO A 230 17.96 2.30 -7.45
N GLY A 231 18.54 1.47 -6.60
CA GLY A 231 19.86 0.86 -6.86
C GLY A 231 21.07 1.62 -6.30
N LYS A 232 20.93 2.88 -5.86
CA LYS A 232 21.77 3.40 -4.78
C LYS A 232 20.88 3.39 -3.56
N GLY A 233 20.84 2.24 -2.90
CA GLY A 233 20.11 2.10 -1.66
C GLY A 233 20.25 3.40 -0.86
N THR A 234 19.14 3.87 -0.32
CA THR A 234 19.19 4.52 0.97
C THR A 234 19.83 3.51 1.94
N ARG A 235 21.15 3.26 1.82
CA ARG A 235 21.99 3.26 3.01
C ARG A 235 21.55 4.55 3.66
N SER A 236 20.84 4.39 4.77
CA SER A 236 20.86 5.37 5.84
C SER A 236 22.17 6.13 5.69
N VAL A 237 22.08 7.42 5.40
CA VAL A 237 23.18 8.29 5.75
C VAL A 237 23.21 8.19 7.27
N GLU A 238 23.89 7.16 7.79
CA GLU A 238 24.53 7.24 9.08
C GLU A 238 25.44 8.45 8.91
N VAL A 239 24.92 9.60 9.31
CA VAL A 239 25.75 10.76 9.57
C VAL A 239 26.61 10.30 10.74
N GLU A 240 27.80 9.78 10.46
CA GLU A 240 28.89 9.79 11.42
C GLU A 240 29.10 11.27 11.74
N VAL A 241 28.44 11.72 12.82
CA VAL A 241 28.79 12.97 13.47
C VAL A 241 30.12 12.68 14.14
N GLU A 242 31.21 12.97 13.44
CA GLU A 242 32.52 13.06 14.04
C GLU A 242 32.46 14.25 15.02
N VAL A 243 32.13 13.95 16.28
CA VAL A 243 32.24 14.92 17.36
C VAL A 243 33.72 15.04 17.69
N GLU A 244 34.40 15.99 17.06
CA GLU A 244 35.69 16.47 17.57
C GLU A 244 35.45 17.06 18.96
N LEU A 245 35.74 16.27 19.99
CA LEU A 245 35.81 16.77 21.36
C LEU A 245 37.08 17.62 21.48
N PRO A 246 36.97 18.90 21.90
CA PRO A 246 38.15 19.72 22.13
C PRO A 246 38.96 19.10 23.27
N PHE A 247 40.24 18.83 23.00
CA PHE A 247 41.24 18.56 24.03
C PHE A 247 41.38 19.82 24.91
N GLU A 248 40.93 19.73 26.16
CA GLU A 248 41.36 20.67 27.19
C GLU A 248 42.81 20.33 27.59
N ALA A 249 43.65 21.36 27.60
CA ALA A 249 45.02 21.35 28.09
C ALA A 249 45.10 21.81 29.55
#